data_AF-A0A949M1R4-F1
#
_entry.id   AF-A0A949M1R4-F1
#
_cell.length_a   1.000
_cell.length_b   1.000
_cell.length_c   1.000
_cell.angle_alpha   90.00
_cell.angle_beta   90.00
_cell.angle_gamma   90.00
#
_symmetry.space_group_name_H-M   'P 1'
#
loop_
_entity.id
_entity.type
_entity.pdbx_description
1 polymer ?
#
loop_
_entity_poly.entity_id
_entity_poly.type
_entity_poly.pdbx_seq_one_letter_code
_entity_poly.pdbx_strand_id
1 'polypeptide(L)'
;MDRVILTIDDTLAFWDDTVEDFVFDPTHAQRRSLVAQGVSGALTPGQLDALFRYWYGDQWQLGNDDGSKYVVLGVTQRPAAADEALDGLPHIIIDAAGAVRAAG
;
A
#
# COMPACT_ATOMS: atom_id res chain seq x y z
N MET A 1 4.12 -18.93 -11.05
CA MET A 1 3.47 -18.14 -10.00
C MET A 1 3.13 -16.81 -10.61
N ASP A 2 1.85 -16.44 -10.60
CA ASP A 2 1.42 -15.16 -11.15
C ASP A 2 2.00 -14.03 -10.29
N ARG A 3 2.61 -13.06 -10.96
CA ARG A 3 3.18 -11.85 -10.37
C ARG A 3 2.34 -10.68 -10.83
N VAL A 4 1.95 -9.84 -9.90
CA VAL A 4 1.26 -8.60 -10.20
C VAL A 4 2.08 -7.43 -9.69
N ILE A 5 2.07 -6.34 -10.44
CA ILE A 5 2.61 -5.08 -9.97
C ILE A 5 1.46 -4.30 -9.36
N LEU A 6 1.60 -3.97 -8.09
CA LEU A 6 0.70 -3.07 -7.39
C LEU A 6 1.35 -1.70 -7.38
N THR A 7 0.58 -0.68 -7.73
CA THR A 7 0.98 0.72 -7.59
C THR A 7 0.01 1.40 -6.66
N ILE A 8 0.54 1.93 -5.57
CA ILE A 8 -0.19 2.67 -4.55
C ILE A 8 0.09 4.14 -4.74
N ASP A 9 -0.98 4.92 -4.78
CA ASP A 9 -0.96 6.36 -4.61
C ASP A 9 -1.40 6.66 -3.19
N ASP A 10 -0.55 7.30 -2.41
CA ASP A 10 -0.82 7.68 -1.03
C ASP A 10 -0.31 9.09 -0.74
N THR A 11 -0.74 9.65 0.39
CA THR A 11 -0.27 10.94 0.89
C THR A 11 -0.24 10.92 2.41
N LEU A 12 0.47 11.87 3.01
CA LEU A 12 0.25 12.23 4.40
C LEU A 12 -0.94 13.20 4.50
N ALA A 13 -1.72 13.03 5.55
CA ALA A 13 -2.69 13.97 6.04
C ALA A 13 -2.35 14.34 7.48
N PHE A 14 -2.66 15.56 7.88
CA PHE A 14 -2.41 16.05 9.23
C PHE A 14 -3.72 16.51 9.86
N TRP A 15 -3.87 16.26 11.16
CA TRP A 15 -5.03 16.75 11.90
C TRP A 15 -5.09 18.29 11.88
N ASP A 16 -6.22 18.85 11.47
CA ASP A 16 -6.51 20.28 11.51
C ASP A 16 -7.67 20.53 12.49
N ASP A 17 -7.35 21.16 13.62
CA ASP A 17 -8.32 21.50 14.67
C ASP A 17 -9.43 22.44 14.18
N THR A 18 -9.23 23.18 13.09
CA THR A 18 -10.22 24.12 12.53
C THR A 18 -11.39 23.38 11.90
N VAL A 19 -11.12 22.24 11.26
CA VAL A 19 -12.13 21.42 10.58
C VAL A 19 -12.42 20.11 11.32
N GLU A 20 -11.73 19.88 12.44
CA GLU A 20 -11.81 18.66 13.26
C GLU A 20 -11.63 17.38 12.44
N ASP A 21 -10.72 17.41 11.46
CA ASP A 21 -10.45 16.27 10.58
C ASP A 21 -9.01 16.29 10.05
N PHE A 22 -8.59 15.18 9.43
CA PHE A 22 -7.32 15.06 8.72
C PHE A 22 -7.40 15.74 7.34
N VAL A 23 -6.59 16.77 7.15
CA VAL A 23 -6.47 17.49 5.88
C VAL A 23 -5.32 16.92 5.07
N PHE A 24 -5.60 16.61 3.80
CA PHE A 24 -4.60 16.06 2.88
C PHE A 24 -3.51 17.08 2.58
N ASP A 25 -2.26 16.64 2.67
CA ASP A 25 -1.13 17.45 2.25
C ASP A 25 -0.59 16.94 0.90
N PRO A 26 -0.96 17.59 -0.23
CA PRO A 26 -0.54 17.15 -1.55
C PRO A 26 0.97 17.25 -1.77
N THR A 27 1.70 17.98 -0.93
CA THR A 27 3.17 18.06 -1.03
C THR A 27 3.86 16.77 -0.61
N HIS A 28 3.15 15.91 0.14
CA HIS A 28 3.58 14.59 0.56
C HIS A 28 2.96 13.45 -0.26
N ALA A 29 2.25 13.78 -1.35
CA ALA A 29 1.69 12.77 -2.23
C ALA A 29 2.80 11.97 -2.91
N GLN A 30 2.67 10.65 -2.89
CA GLN A 30 3.66 9.74 -3.43
C GLN A 30 3.00 8.57 -4.15
N ARG A 31 3.73 8.07 -5.16
CA ARG A 31 3.39 6.88 -5.92
C ARG A 31 4.47 5.83 -5.68
N ARG A 32 4.07 4.64 -5.25
CA ARG A 32 4.99 3.52 -4.97
C ARG A 32 4.52 2.27 -5.69
N SER A 33 5.45 1.57 -6.34
CA SER A 33 5.16 0.29 -7.00
C SER A 33 5.90 -0.85 -6.32
N LEU A 34 5.27 -2.03 -6.30
CA LEU A 34 5.81 -3.26 -5.72
C LEU A 34 5.41 -4.47 -6.58
N VAL A 35 6.08 -5.60 -6.41
CA VAL A 35 5.71 -6.89 -6.99
C VAL A 35 5.05 -7.77 -5.92
N ALA A 36 3.80 -8.15 -6.14
CA ALA A 36 3.06 -9.06 -5.27
C ALA A 36 2.94 -10.44 -5.92
N GLN A 37 3.20 -11.46 -5.12
CA GLN A 37 3.08 -12.87 -5.47
C GLN A 37 2.02 -13.55 -4.60
N GLY A 38 1.44 -14.64 -5.12
CA GLY A 38 0.44 -15.43 -4.37
C GLY A 38 -1.00 -14.92 -4.48
N VAL A 39 -1.21 -13.88 -5.30
CA VAL A 39 -2.52 -13.27 -5.54
C VAL A 39 -3.01 -13.58 -6.95
N SER A 40 -4.26 -14.04 -7.05
CA SER A 40 -4.94 -14.28 -8.31
C SER A 40 -6.12 -13.31 -8.42
N GLY A 41 -6.05 -12.37 -9.36
CA GLY A 41 -7.09 -11.35 -9.54
C GLY A 41 -6.98 -10.18 -8.55
N ALA A 42 -8.05 -9.39 -8.43
CA ALA A 42 -8.07 -8.19 -7.59
C ALA A 42 -7.91 -8.55 -6.09
N LEU A 43 -7.10 -7.76 -5.38
CA LEU A 43 -6.96 -7.91 -3.92
C LEU A 43 -8.29 -7.70 -3.21
N THR A 44 -8.58 -8.57 -2.24
CA THR A 44 -9.70 -8.38 -1.32
C THR A 44 -9.42 -7.22 -0.34
N PRO A 45 -10.45 -6.63 0.28
CA PRO A 45 -10.25 -5.59 1.30
C PRO A 45 -9.34 -6.03 2.46
N GLY A 46 -9.42 -7.29 2.89
CA GLY A 46 -8.56 -7.82 3.96
C GLY A 46 -7.09 -7.94 3.53
N GLN A 47 -6.83 -8.31 2.28
CA GLN A 47 -5.46 -8.34 1.73
C GLN A 47 -4.89 -6.93 1.57
N LEU A 48 -5.72 -5.96 1.17
CA LEU A 48 -5.31 -4.55 1.12
C LEU A 48 -4.99 -4.01 2.51
N ASP A 49 -5.85 -4.26 3.50
CA ASP A 49 -5.59 -3.83 4.88
C ASP A 49 -4.29 -4.44 5.43
N ALA A 50 -4.05 -5.72 5.19
CA ALA A 50 -2.81 -6.37 5.61
C ALA A 50 -1.57 -5.81 4.89
N LEU A 51 -1.68 -5.47 3.61
CA LEU A 51 -0.62 -4.78 2.86
C LEU A 51 -0.32 -3.40 3.45
N PHE A 52 -1.34 -2.63 3.81
CA PHE A 52 -1.17 -1.30 4.38
C PHE A 52 -0.59 -1.38 5.80
N ARG A 53 -1.01 -2.34 6.62
CA ARG A 53 -0.38 -2.59 7.93
C ARG A 53 1.09 -2.95 7.82
N TYR A 54 1.45 -3.78 6.83
CA TYR A 54 2.84 -4.14 6.57
C TYR A 54 3.71 -2.92 6.27
N TRP A 55 3.18 -1.91 5.58
CA TRP A 55 3.94 -0.74 5.15
C TRP A 55 3.89 0.47 6.08
N TYR A 56 2.70 0.80 6.57
CA TYR A 56 2.47 1.99 7.38
C TYR A 56 2.36 1.66 8.88
N GLY A 57 2.34 0.38 9.25
CA GLY A 57 2.19 -0.11 10.62
C GLY A 57 0.75 -0.49 10.99
N ASP A 58 0.58 -1.22 12.09
CA ASP A 58 -0.72 -1.76 12.51
C ASP A 58 -1.78 -0.69 12.80
N GLN A 59 -1.36 0.53 13.10
CA GLN A 59 -2.24 1.67 13.42
C GLN A 59 -2.47 2.61 12.23
N TRP A 60 -2.16 2.20 11.00
CA TRP A 60 -2.24 3.07 9.81
C TRP A 60 -3.60 3.78 9.62
N GLN A 61 -4.69 3.18 10.11
CA GLN A 61 -6.03 3.78 10.04
C GLN A 61 -6.30 4.83 11.14
N LEU A 62 -5.58 4.77 12.25
CA LEU A 62 -5.77 5.64 13.42
C LEU A 62 -4.93 6.92 13.33
N GLY A 63 -3.86 6.88 12.57
CA GLY A 63 -2.85 7.94 12.55
C GLY A 63 -1.70 7.65 13.51
N ASN A 64 -0.67 8.47 13.41
CA ASN A 64 0.57 8.41 14.17
C ASN A 64 0.51 9.38 15.36
N ASP A 65 1.37 9.16 16.36
CA ASP A 65 1.47 10.00 17.56
C ASP A 65 1.84 11.46 17.25
N ASP A 66 2.43 11.73 16.09
CA ASP A 66 2.77 13.09 15.63
C ASP A 66 1.59 13.84 14.98
N GLY A 67 0.39 13.25 14.98
CA GLY A 67 -0.80 13.83 14.36
C GLY A 67 -0.87 13.68 12.84
N SER A 68 0.04 12.92 12.23
CA SER A 68 0.00 12.57 10.81
C SER A 68 -0.72 11.24 10.57
N LYS A 69 -1.23 11.03 9.36
CA LYS A 69 -1.83 9.77 8.94
C LYS A 69 -1.56 9.53 7.46
N TYR A 70 -1.16 8.32 7.10
CA TYR A 70 -1.12 7.91 5.70
C TYR A 70 -2.54 7.71 5.17
N VAL A 71 -2.85 8.33 4.05
CA VAL A 71 -4.11 8.18 3.34
C VAL A 71 -3.82 7.57 1.98
N VAL A 72 -4.36 6.38 1.75
CA VAL A 72 -4.29 5.72 0.45
C VAL A 72 -5.35 6.32 -0.46
N LEU A 73 -4.91 6.94 -1.55
CA LEU A 73 -5.76 7.59 -2.55
C LEU A 73 -6.21 6.60 -3.62
N GLY A 74 -5.39 5.60 -3.92
CA GLY A 74 -5.72 4.59 -4.91
C GLY A 74 -4.72 3.44 -4.94
N VAL A 75 -5.23 2.27 -5.34
CA VAL A 75 -4.40 1.11 -5.65
C VAL A 75 -4.74 0.64 -7.05
N THR A 76 -3.73 0.55 -7.89
CA THR A 76 -3.84 -0.03 -9.23
C THR A 76 -3.05 -1.32 -9.29
N GLN A 77 -3.60 -2.29 -10.01
CA GLN A 77 -3.01 -3.61 -10.18
C GLN A 77 -2.90 -3.94 -11.66
N ARG A 78 -1.76 -4.50 -12.05
CA ARG A 78 -1.59 -5.12 -13.36
C ARG A 78 -0.74 -6.38 -13.29
N PRO A 79 -0.90 -7.34 -14.21
CA PRO A 79 0.07 -8.41 -14.36
C PRO A 79 1.47 -7.86 -14.68
N ALA A 80 2.51 -8.49 -14.14
CA ALA A 80 3.88 -8.25 -14.59
C ALA A 80 4.10 -8.94 -15.94
N ALA A 81 4.75 -8.28 -16.89
CA ALA A 81 5.11 -8.94 -18.14
C ALA A 81 6.25 -9.96 -17.91
N ALA A 82 6.37 -10.96 -18.79
CA ALA A 82 7.33 -12.05 -18.63
C ALA A 82 8.80 -11.58 -18.66
N ASP A 83 9.07 -10.49 -19.39
CA ASP A 83 10.37 -9.86 -19.60
C ASP A 83 10.52 -8.52 -18.86
N GLU A 84 9.56 -8.18 -18.00
CA GLU A 84 9.61 -6.93 -17.25
C GLU A 84 10.74 -6.99 -16.20
N ALA A 85 11.61 -5.98 -16.20
CA ALA A 85 12.65 -5.85 -15.20
C ALA A 85 12.03 -5.44 -13.85
N LEU A 86 12.15 -6.32 -12.84
CA LEU A 86 11.54 -6.13 -11.51
C LEU A 86 12.56 -5.85 -10.40
N ASP A 87 13.85 -5.78 -10.73
CA ASP A 87 14.96 -5.81 -9.76
C ASP A 87 15.06 -4.54 -8.89
N GLY A 88 14.30 -3.49 -9.20
CA GLY A 88 14.22 -2.25 -8.41
C GLY A 88 12.96 -2.10 -7.58
N LEU A 89 12.02 -3.04 -7.67
CA LEU A 89 10.74 -2.97 -6.94
C LEU A 89 10.82 -3.84 -5.68
N PRO A 90 10.23 -3.43 -4.55
CA PRO A 90 10.03 -4.33 -3.41
C PRO A 90 9.20 -5.55 -3.83
N HIS A 91 9.59 -6.73 -3.38
CA HIS A 91 8.85 -7.98 -3.63
C HIS A 91 8.20 -8.45 -2.34
N ILE A 92 6.91 -8.75 -2.42
CA ILE A 92 6.13 -9.30 -1.30
C ILE A 92 5.35 -10.53 -1.73
N ILE A 93 5.03 -11.37 -0.76
CA ILE A 93 4.10 -12.49 -0.88
C ILE A 93 2.88 -12.13 -0.06
N ILE A 94 1.71 -12.21 -0.68
CA ILE A 94 0.41 -12.10 -0.03
C ILE A 94 -0.24 -13.47 -0.15
N ASP A 95 -0.50 -14.14 0.97
CA ASP A 95 -1.15 -15.44 0.94
C ASP A 95 -2.69 -15.34 0.84
N ALA A 96 -3.35 -16.49 0.67
CA ALA A 96 -4.81 -16.56 0.56
C ALA A 96 -5.54 -16.14 1.85
N ALA A 97 -4.87 -16.19 3.01
CA ALA A 97 -5.39 -15.70 4.28
C ALA A 97 -5.16 -14.19 4.48
N GLY A 98 -4.40 -13.55 3.57
CA GLY A 98 -4.07 -12.14 3.61
C GLY A 98 -2.80 -11.81 4.39
N ALA A 99 -1.99 -12.79 4.79
CA ALA A 99 -0.71 -12.49 5.43
C ALA A 99 0.29 -11.94 4.40
N VAL A 100 0.97 -10.85 4.77
CA VAL A 100 1.94 -10.16 3.91
C VAL A 100 3.35 -10.32 4.47
N ARG A 101 4.31 -10.68 3.62
CA ARG A 101 5.73 -10.79 3.99
C ARG A 101 6.64 -10.44 2.82
N ALA A 102 7.87 -10.02 3.13
CA ALA A 102 8.89 -9.84 2.10
C ALA A 102 9.17 -11.17 1.37
N ALA A 103 9.29 -11.11 0.04
CA ALA A 103 9.88 -12.20 -0.72
C ALA A 103 11.40 -12.07 -0.58
N GLY A 104 12.00 -13.00 0.18
CA GLY A 104 13.46 -13.09 0.34
C GLY A 104 14.17 -13.57 -0.92
#